data_AF-A0A2S3IUR3-F1
#
_entry.id   AF-A0A2S3IUR3-F1
#
_cell.length_a   1.000
_cell.length_b   1.000
_cell.length_c   1.000
_cell.angle_alpha   90.00
_cell.angle_beta   90.00
_cell.angle_gamma   90.00
#
_symmetry.space_group_name_H-M   'P 1'
#
loop_
_entity.id
_entity.type
_entity.pdbx_description
1 polymer ?
#
loop_
_entity_poly.entity_id
_entity_poly.type
_entity_poly.pdbx_seq_one_letter_code
_entity_poly.pdbx_strand_id
1 'polypeptide(L)'
;MGSSLGGWPSYNPHNFSQLAPADPSAQPSNVTPATYIATHRTDPPPNQVITTEPRNILLRHFYQKSEEKLRPKRAAPDNLAPENNNKQPRGPVADVGSQSNARS
;
A
#
# COMPACT_ATOMS: atom_id res chain seq x y z
N MET A 1 17.78 -21.50 29.67
CA MET A 1 16.67 -20.56 29.44
C MET A 1 17.28 -19.18 29.26
N GLY A 2 17.10 -18.54 28.10
CA GLY A 2 17.60 -17.18 27.87
C GLY A 2 16.74 -16.16 28.62
N SER A 3 17.36 -15.10 29.16
CA SER A 3 16.61 -14.03 29.83
C SER A 3 15.76 -13.27 28.81
N SER A 4 14.51 -12.98 29.15
CA SER A 4 13.57 -12.21 28.33
C SER A 4 13.97 -10.74 28.12
N LEU A 5 15.02 -10.28 28.80
CA LEU A 5 15.54 -8.91 28.74
C LEU A 5 16.97 -8.83 28.14
N GLY A 6 17.56 -9.95 27.71
CA GLY A 6 18.93 -10.01 27.17
C GLY A 6 19.00 -9.82 25.66
N GLY A 7 20.19 -9.43 25.16
CA GLY A 7 20.49 -9.45 23.72
C GLY A 7 20.01 -8.25 22.90
N TRP A 8 19.88 -7.07 23.52
CA TRP A 8 19.56 -5.84 22.78
C TRP A 8 20.61 -5.54 21.70
N PRO A 9 20.20 -5.04 20.52
CA PRO A 9 21.12 -4.75 19.45
C PRO A 9 22.09 -3.65 19.88
N SER A 10 23.37 -3.90 19.64
CA SER A 10 24.43 -2.90 19.81
C SER A 10 25.22 -2.82 18.51
N TYR A 11 25.20 -1.65 17.88
CA TYR A 11 26.03 -1.40 16.70
C TYR A 11 27.52 -1.32 17.08
N ASN A 12 27.81 -0.68 18.22
CA ASN A 12 29.15 -0.60 18.79
C ASN A 12 29.06 -0.73 20.32
N PRO A 13 29.66 -1.77 20.94
CA PRO A 13 29.58 -1.99 22.39
C PRO A 13 30.23 -0.87 23.21
N HIS A 14 31.08 -0.03 22.61
CA HIS A 14 31.75 1.06 23.32
C HIS A 14 30.89 2.32 23.50
N ASN A 15 29.82 2.52 22.71
CA ASN A 15 29.03 3.76 22.66
C ASN A 15 28.56 4.26 24.04
N PHE A 16 28.25 3.34 24.96
CA PHE A 16 27.71 3.65 26.29
C PHE A 16 28.59 3.13 27.43
N SER A 17 29.77 2.61 27.11
CA SER A 17 30.68 2.02 28.12
C SER A 17 31.33 3.04 29.05
N GLN A 18 31.36 4.32 28.66
CA GLN A 18 32.09 5.41 29.32
C GLN A 18 31.17 6.50 29.90
N LEU A 19 29.85 6.37 29.75
CA LEU A 19 28.90 7.47 30.03
C LEU A 19 28.47 7.61 31.49
N ALA A 20 29.11 6.89 32.42
CA ALA A 20 28.96 7.24 33.82
C ALA A 20 29.86 8.45 34.10
N PRO A 21 29.33 9.60 34.54
CA PRO A 21 30.12 10.43 35.43
C PRO A 21 30.51 9.52 36.61
N ALA A 22 31.80 9.26 36.80
CA ALA A 22 32.28 8.44 37.90
C ALA A 22 31.94 9.04 39.28
N ASP A 23 31.42 10.26 39.29
CA ASP A 23 31.04 11.04 40.45
C ASP A 23 29.52 11.35 40.42
N PRO A 24 28.73 10.89 41.40
CA PRO A 24 27.31 11.25 41.54
C PRO A 24 27.08 12.76 41.80
N SER A 25 28.13 13.54 42.06
CA SER A 25 28.09 15.01 42.14
C SER A 25 28.24 15.71 40.78
N ALA A 26 28.70 14.97 39.76
CA ALA A 26 28.95 15.52 38.44
C ALA A 26 27.64 15.94 37.79
N GLN A 27 27.47 17.25 37.65
CA GLN A 27 26.39 17.83 36.88
C GLN A 27 26.36 17.21 35.48
N PRO A 28 25.17 16.86 34.95
CA PRO A 28 25.07 16.42 33.57
C PRO A 28 25.71 17.52 32.71
N SER A 29 26.67 17.11 31.87
CA SER A 29 27.31 18.02 30.94
C SER A 29 26.22 18.61 30.05
N ASN A 30 25.86 19.87 30.30
CA ASN A 30 24.96 20.63 29.42
C ASN A 30 25.74 20.98 28.15
N VAL A 31 26.04 19.95 27.34
CA VAL A 31 26.59 20.13 26.00
C VAL A 31 25.44 20.55 25.12
N THR A 32 25.23 21.86 24.99
CA THR A 32 24.37 22.38 23.93
C THR A 32 25.05 22.07 22.59
N PRO A 33 24.43 21.29 21.68
CA PRO A 33 24.98 21.06 20.37
C PRO A 33 25.19 22.40 19.65
N ALA A 34 26.31 22.53 18.94
CA ALA A 34 26.57 23.74 18.17
C ALA A 34 25.50 23.91 17.07
N THR A 35 24.96 25.12 16.94
CA THR A 35 24.04 25.46 15.85
C THR A 35 24.78 25.42 14.52
N TYR A 36 24.30 24.62 13.58
CA TYR A 36 24.86 24.56 12.23
C TYR A 36 24.53 25.84 11.44
N ILE A 37 25.57 26.48 10.88
CA ILE A 37 25.45 27.64 10.00
C ILE A 37 25.96 27.25 8.61
N ALA A 38 25.05 27.20 7.64
CA ALA A 38 25.41 26.83 6.27
C ALA A 38 26.19 27.97 5.58
N THR A 39 27.40 27.67 5.12
CA THR A 39 28.22 28.57 4.29
C THR A 39 28.14 28.23 2.80
N HIS A 40 27.50 27.11 2.46
CA HIS A 40 27.29 26.65 1.09
C HIS A 40 25.81 26.73 0.71
N ARG A 41 25.54 26.57 -0.58
CA ARG A 41 24.18 26.55 -1.12
C ARG A 41 23.44 25.30 -0.65
N THR A 42 22.41 25.50 0.16
CA THR A 42 21.54 24.44 0.69
C THR A 42 20.24 24.28 -0.09
N ASP A 43 20.05 25.05 -1.17
CA ASP A 43 18.86 24.91 -2.01
C ASP A 43 18.75 23.47 -2.53
N PRO A 44 17.56 22.86 -2.46
CA PRO A 44 17.36 21.53 -3.03
C PRO A 44 17.67 21.53 -4.54
N PRO A 45 18.07 20.39 -5.11
CA PRO A 45 18.29 20.28 -6.54
C PRO A 45 17.09 20.79 -7.34
N PRO A 46 17.28 21.67 -8.34
CA PRO A 46 16.19 22.38 -9.01
C PRO A 46 15.22 21.46 -9.76
N ASN A 47 15.65 20.24 -10.08
CA ASN A 47 14.85 19.24 -10.77
C ASN A 47 14.02 18.34 -9.84
N GLN A 48 14.09 18.51 -8.52
CA GLN A 48 13.37 17.70 -7.54
C GLN A 48 12.56 18.57 -6.58
N VAL A 49 11.62 19.33 -7.16
CA VAL A 49 10.71 20.17 -6.39
C VAL A 49 9.58 19.32 -5.81
N ILE A 50 9.35 19.40 -4.50
CA ILE A 50 8.19 18.80 -3.86
C ILE A 50 6.96 19.65 -4.24
N THR A 51 6.03 19.05 -4.97
CA THR A 51 4.80 19.72 -5.43
C THR A 51 3.56 19.12 -4.77
N THR A 52 2.55 19.96 -4.52
CA THR A 52 1.24 19.51 -4.06
C THR A 52 0.30 19.29 -5.25
N GLU A 53 -0.53 18.26 -5.19
CA GLU A 53 -1.55 18.05 -6.22
C GLU A 53 -2.67 19.08 -6.06
N PRO A 54 -2.98 19.90 -7.07
CA PRO A 54 -3.95 20.99 -6.96
C PRO A 54 -5.41 20.50 -6.92
N ARG A 55 -5.65 19.24 -7.29
CA ARG A 55 -7.00 18.68 -7.38
C ARG A 55 -7.56 18.40 -5.99
N ASN A 56 -8.79 18.87 -5.76
CA ASN A 56 -9.55 18.55 -4.56
C ASN A 56 -9.68 17.03 -4.38
N ILE A 57 -9.59 16.57 -3.13
CA ILE A 57 -9.58 15.15 -2.76
C ILE A 57 -10.86 14.40 -3.18
N LEU A 58 -12.02 15.04 -3.16
CA LEU A 58 -13.29 14.42 -3.55
C LEU A 58 -13.33 14.19 -5.07
N LEU A 59 -12.91 15.20 -5.84
CA LEU A 59 -12.83 15.11 -7.29
C LEU A 59 -11.83 14.04 -7.72
N ARG A 60 -10.65 14.00 -7.09
CA ARG A 60 -9.63 12.97 -7.33
C ARG A 60 -10.21 11.56 -7.18
N HIS A 61 -10.95 11.32 -6.10
CA HIS A 61 -11.57 10.04 -5.83
C HIS A 61 -12.66 9.66 -6.87
N PHE A 62 -13.47 10.62 -7.32
CA PHE A 62 -14.46 10.35 -8.38
C PHE A 62 -13.79 9.98 -9.72
N TYR A 63 -12.77 10.73 -10.13
CA TYR A 63 -12.06 10.45 -11.39
C TYR A 63 -11.33 9.10 -11.36
N GLN A 64 -10.65 8.77 -10.25
CA GLN A 64 -10.00 7.46 -10.07
C GLN A 64 -11.00 6.30 -10.23
N LYS A 65 -12.16 6.38 -9.58
CA LYS A 65 -13.22 5.36 -9.70
C LYS A 65 -13.80 5.27 -11.11
N SER A 66 -13.86 6.37 -11.86
CA SER A 66 -14.30 6.34 -13.26
C SER A 66 -13.26 5.72 -14.18
N GLU A 67 -11.97 6.03 -14.02
CA GLU A 67 -10.89 5.46 -14.83
C GLU A 67 -10.74 3.95 -14.62
N GLU A 68 -10.93 3.46 -13.39
CA GLU A 68 -10.92 2.03 -13.10
C GLU A 68 -12.03 1.28 -13.87
N LYS A 69 -13.23 1.88 -13.95
CA LYS A 69 -14.37 1.31 -14.70
C LYS A 69 -14.22 1.42 -16.21
N LEU A 70 -13.43 2.38 -16.69
CA LEU A 70 -13.19 2.64 -18.10
C LEU A 70 -11.94 1.95 -18.63
N ARG A 71 -11.12 1.32 -17.79
CA ARG A 71 -10.07 0.40 -18.26
C ARG A 71 -10.75 -0.62 -19.19
N PRO A 72 -10.48 -0.57 -20.50
CA PRO A 72 -11.13 -1.47 -21.43
C PRO A 72 -10.84 -2.88 -20.96
N LYS A 73 -11.87 -3.71 -20.82
CA LYS A 73 -11.70 -5.16 -20.96
C LYS A 73 -11.02 -5.33 -22.30
N ARG A 74 -9.69 -5.47 -22.34
CA ARG A 74 -9.01 -5.99 -23.52
C ARG A 74 -9.73 -7.31 -23.76
N ALA A 75 -10.53 -7.39 -24.83
CA ALA A 75 -11.01 -8.68 -25.26
C ALA A 75 -9.76 -9.54 -25.41
N ALA A 76 -9.73 -10.68 -24.72
CA ALA A 76 -8.62 -11.61 -24.85
C ALA A 76 -8.41 -11.87 -26.36
N PRO A 77 -7.22 -11.63 -26.93
CA PRO A 77 -6.90 -12.30 -28.17
C PRO A 77 -6.80 -13.79 -27.82
N ASP A 78 -7.18 -14.65 -28.77
CA ASP A 78 -7.02 -16.10 -28.71
C ASP A 78 -8.16 -16.87 -27.99
N ASN A 79 -9.31 -16.90 -28.64
CA ASN A 79 -10.05 -18.16 -28.80
C ASN A 79 -10.35 -18.38 -30.29
N LEU A 80 -9.28 -18.59 -31.07
CA LEU A 80 -9.37 -19.22 -32.39
C LEU A 80 -9.03 -20.69 -32.23
N ALA A 81 -10.07 -21.53 -32.09
CA ALA A 81 -9.97 -22.94 -32.42
C ALA A 81 -11.34 -23.40 -32.97
N PRO A 82 -11.41 -23.84 -34.24
CA PRO A 82 -12.58 -24.51 -34.77
C PRO A 82 -12.44 -26.02 -34.52
N GLU A 83 -13.26 -26.58 -33.64
CA GLU A 83 -13.50 -28.03 -33.59
C GLU A 83 -14.98 -28.21 -33.19
N ASN A 84 -15.86 -28.36 -34.18
CA ASN A 84 -16.21 -29.62 -34.83
C ASN A 84 -17.07 -30.50 -33.93
N ASN A 85 -18.32 -30.64 -34.38
CA ASN A 85 -19.30 -31.71 -34.13
C ASN A 85 -19.13 -32.54 -32.87
N ASN A 86 -20.18 -32.60 -32.03
CA ASN A 86 -20.88 -33.86 -31.73
C ASN A 86 -22.18 -33.63 -30.92
N LYS A 87 -23.29 -33.74 -31.64
CA LYS A 87 -24.58 -34.38 -31.30
C LYS A 87 -25.16 -34.18 -29.88
N GLN A 88 -26.32 -33.50 -29.83
CA GLN A 88 -27.27 -33.52 -28.72
C GLN A 88 -27.70 -34.94 -28.33
N PRO A 89 -28.16 -35.13 -27.08
CA PRO A 89 -29.45 -35.77 -26.91
C PRO A 89 -30.40 -34.95 -26.01
N ARG A 90 -31.63 -34.83 -26.50
CA ARG A 90 -32.80 -34.19 -25.91
C ARG A 90 -33.37 -35.10 -24.80
N GLY A 91 -33.40 -34.62 -23.56
CA GLY A 91 -34.09 -35.26 -22.42
C GLY A 91 -35.50 -34.69 -22.22
N PRO A 92 -36.44 -35.43 -21.59
CA PRO A 92 -37.83 -35.45 -21.99
C PRO A 92 -38.66 -34.29 -21.44
N VAL A 93 -39.54 -33.80 -22.31
CA VAL A 93 -40.66 -32.93 -21.97
C VAL A 93 -41.74 -33.84 -21.39
N ALA A 94 -42.08 -33.66 -20.12
CA ALA A 94 -43.36 -34.13 -19.59
C ALA A 94 -44.31 -32.93 -19.57
N ASP A 95 -45.33 -33.10 -20.40
CA ASP A 95 -46.42 -32.19 -20.71
C ASP A 95 -47.58 -32.33 -19.69
N VAL A 96 -48.42 -31.29 -19.68
CA VAL A 96 -49.79 -31.22 -19.13
C VAL A 96 -49.99 -30.99 -17.63
N GLY A 97 -50.64 -29.86 -17.34
CA GLY A 97 -51.36 -29.65 -16.08
C GLY A 97 -51.81 -28.20 -15.85
N SER A 98 -52.72 -27.70 -16.69
CA SER A 98 -53.45 -26.44 -16.52
C SER A 98 -53.90 -26.16 -15.09
N GLN A 99 -53.77 -24.92 -14.61
CA GLN A 99 -54.91 -24.15 -14.06
C GLN A 99 -54.56 -22.68 -13.76
N SER A 100 -55.39 -21.82 -14.35
CA SER A 100 -55.60 -20.41 -14.08
C SER A 100 -56.07 -20.13 -12.66
N ASN A 101 -55.61 -19.04 -12.02
CA ASN A 101 -56.50 -17.93 -11.65
C ASN A 101 -55.78 -16.74 -11.01
N ALA A 102 -56.23 -15.56 -11.41
CA ALA A 102 -55.99 -14.27 -10.78
C ALA A 102 -56.86 -14.08 -9.51
N ARG A 103 -56.40 -13.17 -8.64
CA ARG A 103 -57.08 -12.37 -7.58
C ARG A 103 -56.10 -12.24 -6.40
N SER A 104 -55.88 -11.10 -5.75
CA SER A 104 -56.43 -9.75 -5.82
C SER A 104 -55.41 -8.81 -5.19
#